data_AF-A0AAV4GX10-F1
#
_entry.id   AF-A0AAV4GX10-F1
#
_cell.length_a   1.000
_cell.length_b   1.000
_cell.length_c   1.000
_cell.angle_alpha   90.00
_cell.angle_beta   90.00
_cell.angle_gamma   90.00
#
_symmetry.space_group_name_H-M   'P 1'
#
loop_
_entity.id
_entity.type
_entity.pdbx_description
1 polymer ?
#
loop_
_entity_poly.entity_id
_entity_poly.type
_entity_poly.pdbx_seq_one_letter_code
_entity_poly.pdbx_strand_id
1 'polypeptide(L)'
;MAMNVEYQLLRNSTPHRNTECIRFSPDHMMPVTTMHRMAVKACEKIILLMNNTRMLTRHHRLSCMNDVLIYLTGNHEDQGLPGNRGDFYRRKLAEQIYVHYSIENVDHTNILTLMEGILMLEQECRMTLASCGTRRDQAPPINVDCQILDIIGRLAGLY
;
A
#
# COMPACT_ATOMS: atom_id res chain seq x y z
N MET A 1 17.84 -16.87 12.68
CA MET A 1 17.07 -15.92 13.51
C MET A 1 16.52 -14.85 12.59
N ALA A 2 15.21 -14.90 12.30
CA ALA A 2 14.57 -13.91 11.44
C ALA A 2 14.28 -12.65 12.26
N MET A 3 14.82 -11.51 11.84
CA MET A 3 14.49 -10.21 12.43
C MET A 3 13.05 -9.86 12.04
N ASN A 4 12.16 -9.81 13.03
CA ASN A 4 10.85 -9.18 12.90
C ASN A 4 11.06 -7.69 12.60
N VAL A 5 10.83 -7.29 11.37
CA VAL A 5 10.80 -5.87 10.98
C VAL A 5 9.40 -5.36 11.33
N GLU A 6 9.26 -4.74 12.51
CA GLU A 6 8.05 -3.99 12.85
C GLU A 6 7.95 -2.77 11.91
N TYR A 7 6.94 -2.74 11.06
CA TYR A 7 6.58 -1.57 10.26
C TYR A 7 5.85 -0.53 11.13
N GLN A 8 6.58 0.16 12.01
CA GLN A 8 6.04 1.26 12.81
C GLN A 8 5.93 2.53 11.96
N LEU A 9 4.82 2.72 11.23
CA LEU A 9 4.73 3.84 10.28
C LEU A 9 3.91 5.06 10.68
N LEU A 10 3.04 5.01 11.69
CA LEU A 10 2.04 6.09 11.83
C LEU A 10 1.72 6.48 13.28
N ARG A 11 2.75 6.65 14.13
CA ARG A 11 2.55 7.07 15.54
C ARG A 11 2.14 8.53 15.77
N ASN A 12 2.17 9.40 14.75
CA ASN A 12 2.05 10.84 14.96
C ASN A 12 0.70 11.48 14.57
N SER A 13 -0.34 10.69 14.30
CA SER A 13 -1.66 11.22 13.93
C SER A 13 -2.78 10.55 14.72
N THR A 14 -3.05 11.04 15.93
CA THR A 14 -4.33 10.80 16.61
C THR A 14 -4.92 12.13 17.07
N PRO A 15 -6.23 12.32 16.86
CA PRO A 15 -7.14 12.01 17.96
C PRO A 15 -8.35 11.16 17.55
N HIS A 16 -8.56 10.08 18.32
CA HIS A 16 -9.84 9.51 18.76
C HIS A 16 -11.02 9.51 17.76
N ARG A 17 -11.15 8.42 17.01
CA ARG A 17 -12.46 7.88 16.63
C ARG A 17 -12.48 6.37 16.90
N ASN A 18 -13.34 5.99 17.84
CA ASN A 18 -13.84 4.66 18.15
C ASN A 18 -12.94 3.48 17.77
N THR A 19 -12.15 3.08 18.76
CA THR A 19 -11.44 1.80 18.86
C THR A 19 -12.42 0.62 18.97
N GLU A 20 -13.30 0.46 17.99
CA GLU A 20 -13.67 -0.86 17.51
C GLU A 20 -12.72 -1.18 16.36
N CYS A 21 -11.42 -1.12 16.65
CA CYS A 21 -10.47 -1.99 15.97
C CYS A 21 -11.10 -3.37 16.16
N ILE A 22 -11.67 -3.89 15.07
CA ILE A 22 -12.38 -5.17 14.96
C ILE A 22 -11.82 -6.07 16.05
N ARG A 23 -12.69 -6.55 16.97
CA ARG A 23 -12.32 -7.58 17.94
C ARG A 23 -11.70 -8.74 17.16
N PHE A 24 -10.40 -8.64 16.90
CA PHE A 24 -9.61 -9.61 16.21
C PHE A 24 -9.42 -10.66 17.27
N SER A 25 -10.31 -11.65 17.26
CA SER A 25 -10.03 -12.89 17.96
C SER A 25 -8.71 -13.39 17.35
N PRO A 26 -7.65 -13.59 18.14
CA PRO A 26 -6.37 -14.10 17.64
C PRO A 26 -6.49 -15.46 16.93
N ASP A 27 -7.65 -16.10 17.02
CA ASP A 27 -7.94 -17.45 16.55
C ASP A 27 -8.08 -17.59 15.03
N HIS A 28 -8.14 -16.50 14.25
CA HIS A 28 -8.18 -16.58 12.79
C HIS A 28 -7.15 -15.62 12.15
N MET A 29 -5.88 -16.03 12.17
CA MET A 29 -4.87 -15.40 11.30
C MET A 29 -5.32 -15.52 9.84
N MET A 30 -5.37 -14.39 9.12
CA MET A 30 -5.80 -14.39 7.72
C MET A 30 -4.82 -15.21 6.88
N PRO A 31 -5.29 -16.15 6.03
CA PRO A 31 -4.41 -16.94 5.17
C PRO A 31 -3.54 -16.04 4.28
N VAL A 32 -2.25 -16.38 4.15
CA VAL A 32 -1.29 -15.64 3.30
C VAL A 32 -1.77 -15.56 1.85
N THR A 33 -2.50 -16.57 1.38
CA THR A 33 -3.14 -16.56 0.05
C THR A 33 -4.17 -15.44 -0.10
N THR A 34 -4.99 -15.19 0.93
CA THR A 34 -5.96 -14.09 0.96
C THR A 34 -5.23 -12.75 1.02
N MET A 35 -4.22 -12.64 1.89
CA MET A 35 -3.39 -11.45 2.04
C MET A 35 -2.71 -11.06 0.72
N HIS A 36 -2.12 -12.04 0.02
CA HIS A 36 -1.53 -11.86 -1.29
C HIS A 36 -2.53 -11.29 -2.30
N ARG A 37 -3.74 -11.87 -2.38
CA ARG A 37 -4.78 -11.40 -3.31
C ARG A 37 -5.23 -9.97 -3.00
N MET A 38 -5.32 -9.63 -1.72
CA MET A 38 -5.65 -8.27 -1.30
C MET A 38 -4.54 -7.29 -1.68
N ALA A 39 -3.28 -7.63 -1.40
CA ALA A 39 -2.12 -6.81 -1.74
C ALA A 39 -2.00 -6.58 -3.26
N VAL A 40 -2.17 -7.63 -4.08
CA VAL A 40 -2.17 -7.52 -5.55
C VAL A 40 -3.26 -6.57 -6.03
N LYS A 41 -4.49 -6.73 -5.54
CA LYS A 41 -5.59 -5.81 -5.89
C LYS A 41 -5.29 -4.38 -5.47
N ALA A 42 -4.73 -4.17 -4.28
CA ALA A 42 -4.37 -2.85 -3.81
C ALA A 42 -3.32 -2.20 -4.74
N CYS A 43 -2.28 -2.94 -5.14
CA CYS A 43 -1.30 -2.49 -6.13
C CYS A 43 -1.96 -2.07 -7.46
N GLU A 44 -2.85 -2.92 -8.01
CA GLU A 44 -3.58 -2.60 -9.24
C GLU A 44 -4.41 -1.32 -9.12
N LYS A 45 -5.09 -1.13 -7.99
CA LYS A 45 -5.88 0.08 -7.73
C LYS A 45 -5.01 1.31 -7.60
N ILE A 46 -3.87 1.23 -6.92
CA ILE A 46 -2.92 2.34 -6.81
C ILE A 46 -2.42 2.78 -8.19
N ILE A 47 -2.02 1.82 -9.03
CA ILE A 47 -1.59 2.08 -10.40
C ILE A 47 -2.72 2.76 -11.19
N LEU A 48 -3.95 2.30 -11.02
CA LEU A 48 -5.13 2.91 -11.67
C LEU A 48 -5.37 4.35 -11.19
N LEU A 49 -5.31 4.61 -9.87
CA LEU A 49 -5.47 5.95 -9.31
C LEU A 49 -4.42 6.92 -9.84
N MET A 50 -3.15 6.49 -9.86
CA MET A 50 -2.07 7.30 -10.40
C MET A 50 -2.28 7.62 -11.89
N ASN A 51 -2.65 6.64 -12.69
CA ASN A 51 -2.99 6.84 -14.10
C ASN A 51 -4.18 7.79 -14.29
N ASN A 52 -5.16 7.74 -13.39
CA ASN A 52 -6.35 8.59 -13.45
C ASN A 52 -6.11 10.05 -13.02
N THR A 53 -4.94 10.37 -12.44
CA THR A 53 -4.60 11.76 -12.12
C THR A 53 -4.53 12.66 -13.36
N ARG A 54 -4.32 12.09 -14.56
CA ARG A 54 -4.07 12.81 -15.83
C ARG A 54 -2.89 13.78 -15.77
N MET A 55 -2.03 13.66 -14.76
CA MET A 55 -0.87 14.51 -14.52
C MET A 55 0.44 13.84 -14.93
N LEU A 56 0.40 12.55 -15.29
CA LEU A 56 1.56 11.84 -15.80
C LEU A 56 2.05 12.51 -17.09
N THR A 57 3.36 12.53 -17.29
CA THR A 57 3.93 13.10 -18.51
C THR A 57 3.37 12.36 -19.73
N ARG A 58 3.20 13.09 -20.84
CA ARG A 58 2.29 12.82 -21.98
C ARG A 58 2.39 11.44 -22.66
N HIS A 59 3.29 10.55 -22.25
CA HIS A 59 3.55 9.27 -22.90
C HIS A 59 3.63 8.05 -21.97
N HIS A 60 3.35 8.15 -20.67
CA HIS A 60 3.49 7.01 -19.76
C HIS A 60 2.19 6.69 -19.02
N ARG A 61 1.55 5.58 -19.43
CA ARG A 61 0.63 4.84 -18.55
C ARG A 61 1.48 3.98 -17.64
N LEU A 62 1.39 4.18 -16.33
CA LEU A 62 2.09 3.35 -15.35
C LEU A 62 1.59 1.92 -15.46
N SER A 63 2.53 0.98 -15.49
CA SER A 63 2.25 -0.45 -15.69
C SER A 63 2.51 -1.26 -14.42
N CYS A 64 3.35 -0.75 -13.53
CA CYS A 64 3.72 -1.42 -12.29
C CYS A 64 3.89 -0.45 -11.11
N MET A 65 3.99 -1.00 -9.89
CA MET A 65 4.20 -0.21 -8.67
C MET A 65 5.56 0.49 -8.62
N ASN A 66 6.59 -0.05 -9.28
CA ASN A 66 7.88 0.63 -9.37
C ASN A 66 7.77 1.95 -10.14
N ASP A 67 6.97 1.98 -11.22
CA ASP A 67 6.69 3.22 -11.95
C ASP A 67 6.01 4.25 -11.02
N VAL A 68 5.06 3.79 -10.19
CA VAL A 68 4.41 4.64 -9.18
C VAL A 68 5.44 5.24 -8.23
N LEU A 69 6.34 4.41 -7.66
CA LEU A 69 7.37 4.88 -6.73
C LEU A 69 8.35 5.88 -7.38
N ILE A 70 8.71 5.67 -8.65
CA ILE A 70 9.54 6.62 -9.43
C ILE A 70 8.87 8.00 -9.49
N TYR A 71 7.56 8.04 -9.77
CA TYR A 71 6.81 9.30 -9.79
C TYR A 71 6.69 9.94 -8.41
N LEU A 72 6.39 9.15 -7.36
CA LEU A 72 6.27 9.65 -5.99
C LEU A 72 7.58 10.16 -5.40
N THR A 73 8.71 9.63 -5.86
CA THR A 73 10.06 10.12 -5.49
C THR A 73 10.53 11.29 -6.35
N GLY A 74 9.83 11.61 -7.44
CA GLY A 74 10.19 12.69 -8.36
C GLY A 74 11.35 12.34 -9.30
N ASN A 75 11.65 11.05 -9.48
CA ASN A 75 12.78 10.54 -10.26
C ASN A 75 12.40 10.20 -11.71
N HIS A 76 11.61 11.05 -12.37
CA HIS A 76 11.15 10.86 -13.75
C HIS A 76 11.71 11.95 -14.70
N GLU A 77 11.38 11.85 -15.99
CA GLU A 77 11.93 12.64 -17.11
C GLU A 77 11.93 14.17 -16.94
N ASP A 78 11.18 14.71 -15.97
CA ASP A 78 11.13 16.14 -15.63
C ASP A 78 12.14 16.56 -14.54
N GLN A 79 13.10 15.69 -14.18
CA GLN A 79 14.18 16.01 -13.26
C GLN A 79 14.92 17.28 -13.73
N GLY A 80 14.85 18.36 -12.93
CA GLY A 80 15.45 19.66 -13.24
C GLY A 80 14.45 20.81 -13.48
N LEU A 81 13.15 20.52 -13.58
CA LEU A 81 12.11 21.57 -13.57
C LEU A 81 11.86 22.11 -12.14
N PRO A 82 11.45 23.38 -11.98
CA PRO A 82 11.26 23.98 -10.66
C PRO A 82 10.14 23.29 -9.85
N GLY A 83 10.39 23.11 -8.54
CA GLY A 83 9.44 22.57 -7.56
C GLY A 83 9.66 21.10 -7.17
N ASN A 84 9.13 20.68 -6.02
CA ASN A 84 9.18 19.30 -5.57
C ASN A 84 8.06 18.48 -6.23
N ARG A 85 8.36 17.88 -7.39
CA ARG A 85 7.37 17.12 -8.17
C ARG A 85 6.93 15.83 -7.49
N GLY A 86 7.84 15.14 -6.81
CA GLY A 86 7.47 13.99 -5.97
C GLY A 86 6.39 14.38 -4.96
N ASP A 87 6.52 15.54 -4.32
CA ASP A 87 5.52 16.05 -3.38
C ASP A 87 4.16 16.31 -4.01
N PHE A 88 4.17 16.89 -5.22
CA PHE A 88 2.96 17.08 -6.00
C PHE A 88 2.23 15.75 -6.28
N TYR A 89 2.94 14.72 -6.75
CA TYR A 89 2.33 13.41 -7.01
C TYR A 89 1.87 12.72 -5.73
N ARG A 90 2.63 12.85 -4.63
CA ARG A 90 2.23 12.33 -3.31
C ARG A 90 0.92 12.96 -2.84
N ARG A 91 0.77 14.29 -2.93
CA ARG A 91 -0.49 14.99 -2.62
C ARG A 91 -1.64 14.51 -3.49
N LYS A 92 -1.40 14.35 -4.80
CA LYS A 92 -2.43 13.92 -5.73
C LYS A 92 -2.88 12.50 -5.52
N LEU A 93 -1.97 11.58 -5.25
CA LEU A 93 -2.36 10.20 -4.93
C LEU A 93 -3.10 10.14 -3.60
N ALA A 94 -2.68 10.88 -2.57
CA ALA A 94 -3.38 10.96 -1.30
C ALA A 94 -4.82 11.48 -1.47
N GLU A 95 -4.99 12.54 -2.26
CA GLU A 95 -6.31 13.09 -2.63
C GLU A 95 -7.17 12.03 -3.34
N GLN A 96 -6.61 11.30 -4.32
CA GLN A 96 -7.34 10.24 -5.02
C GLN A 96 -7.77 9.09 -4.09
N ILE A 97 -6.88 8.67 -3.19
CA ILE A 97 -7.18 7.63 -2.18
C ILE A 97 -8.33 8.08 -1.28
N TYR A 98 -8.28 9.31 -0.78
CA TYR A 98 -9.35 9.86 0.06
C TYR A 98 -10.68 9.93 -0.71
N VAL A 99 -10.68 10.52 -1.91
CA VAL A 99 -11.90 10.71 -2.71
C VAL A 99 -12.57 9.39 -3.08
N HIS A 100 -11.78 8.36 -3.41
CA HIS A 100 -12.34 7.09 -3.89
C HIS A 100 -12.63 6.06 -2.80
N TYR A 101 -11.93 6.10 -1.67
CA TYR A 101 -11.99 5.05 -0.65
C TYR A 101 -12.26 5.59 0.77
N SER A 102 -12.40 6.91 0.94
CA SER A 102 -12.61 7.55 2.26
C SER A 102 -11.58 7.09 3.30
N ILE A 103 -10.34 6.89 2.87
CA ILE A 103 -9.24 6.51 3.75
C ILE A 103 -8.64 7.79 4.34
N GLU A 104 -8.91 8.00 5.63
CA GLU A 104 -8.38 9.11 6.41
C GLU A 104 -6.93 8.83 6.85
N ASN A 105 -6.18 9.87 7.20
CA ASN A 105 -4.80 9.81 7.71
C ASN A 105 -3.73 9.35 6.69
N VAL A 106 -4.05 9.33 5.39
CA VAL A 106 -3.06 9.20 4.32
C VAL A 106 -2.84 10.57 3.68
N ASP A 107 -1.61 11.06 3.73
CA ASP A 107 -1.23 12.35 3.18
C ASP A 107 0.12 12.29 2.46
N HIS A 108 0.56 13.42 1.93
CA HIS A 108 1.79 13.51 1.16
C HIS A 108 3.08 13.17 1.93
N THR A 109 3.04 13.16 3.27
CA THR A 109 4.18 12.87 4.14
C THR A 109 4.36 11.37 4.39
N ASN A 110 3.26 10.60 4.39
CA ASN A 110 3.28 9.17 4.71
C ASN A 110 2.92 8.24 3.54
N ILE A 111 2.37 8.78 2.45
CA ILE A 111 1.90 7.99 1.32
C ILE A 111 3.01 7.17 0.66
N LEU A 112 4.23 7.70 0.59
CA LEU A 112 5.35 6.97 0.00
C LEU A 112 5.58 5.67 0.77
N THR A 113 5.62 5.75 2.10
CA THR A 113 5.88 4.57 2.91
C THR A 113 4.69 3.62 2.97
N LEU A 114 3.47 4.13 2.83
CA LEU A 114 2.31 3.27 2.60
C LEU A 114 2.47 2.48 1.30
N MET A 115 2.86 3.12 0.19
CA MET A 115 3.04 2.44 -1.10
C MET A 115 4.15 1.40 -1.04
N GLU A 116 5.27 1.73 -0.38
CA GLU A 116 6.38 0.79 -0.14
C GLU A 116 5.92 -0.40 0.71
N GLY A 117 5.18 -0.16 1.80
CA GLY A 117 4.64 -1.22 2.66
C GLY A 117 3.70 -2.16 1.90
N ILE A 118 2.82 -1.63 1.04
CA ILE A 118 1.92 -2.44 0.21
C ILE A 118 2.71 -3.30 -0.79
N LEU A 119 3.71 -2.71 -1.45
CA LEU A 119 4.57 -3.44 -2.40
C LEU A 119 5.39 -4.54 -1.70
N MET A 120 5.96 -4.23 -0.54
CA MET A 120 6.71 -5.21 0.26
C MET A 120 5.80 -6.34 0.73
N LEU A 121 4.58 -6.03 1.18
CA LEU A 121 3.62 -7.07 1.59
C LEU A 121 3.26 -8.01 0.44
N GLU A 122 3.02 -7.47 -0.77
CA GLU A 122 2.79 -8.29 -1.96
C GLU A 122 3.97 -9.23 -2.23
N GLN A 123 5.19 -8.68 -2.20
CA GLN A 123 6.41 -9.43 -2.45
C GLN A 123 6.66 -10.52 -1.39
N GLU A 124 6.49 -10.20 -0.11
CA GLU A 124 6.64 -11.16 0.99
C GLU A 124 5.61 -12.28 0.91
N CYS A 125 4.35 -11.94 0.63
CA CYS A 125 3.31 -12.94 0.41
C CYS A 125 3.65 -13.86 -0.77
N ARG A 126 4.10 -13.29 -1.89
CA ARG A 126 4.49 -14.04 -3.08
C ARG A 126 5.65 -15.00 -2.78
N MET A 127 6.69 -14.51 -2.10
CA MET A 127 7.86 -15.32 -1.72
C MET A 127 7.49 -16.45 -0.76
N THR A 128 6.64 -16.16 0.23
CA THR A 128 6.15 -17.15 1.21
C THR A 128 5.32 -18.22 0.53
N LEU A 129 4.42 -17.86 -0.38
CA LEU A 129 3.60 -18.84 -1.11
C LEU A 129 4.45 -19.67 -2.09
N ALA A 130 5.49 -19.07 -2.68
CA ALA A 130 6.41 -19.77 -3.56
C ALA A 130 7.25 -20.82 -2.81
N SER A 131 7.75 -20.49 -1.62
CA SER A 131 8.53 -21.41 -0.80
C SER A 131 7.71 -22.59 -0.27
N CYS A 132 6.42 -22.40 -0.03
CA CYS A 132 5.50 -23.45 0.40
C CYS A 132 5.04 -24.38 -0.74
N GLY A 133 5.23 -24.02 -2.01
CA GLY A 133 4.88 -24.85 -3.15
C GLY A 133 3.39 -25.25 -3.17
N THR A 134 3.11 -26.55 -3.04
CA THR A 134 1.75 -27.12 -2.97
C THR A 134 1.12 -27.04 -1.59
N ARG A 135 1.89 -26.77 -0.53
CA ARG A 135 1.44 -26.68 0.87
C ARG A 135 1.14 -25.23 1.30
N ARG A 136 0.42 -24.49 0.46
CA ARG A 136 0.15 -23.05 0.67
C ARG A 136 -0.75 -22.78 1.87
N ASP A 137 -1.55 -23.77 2.26
CA ASP A 137 -2.36 -23.80 3.48
C ASP A 137 -1.51 -23.82 4.76
N GLN A 138 -0.25 -24.23 4.66
CA GLN A 138 0.72 -24.28 5.77
C GLN A 138 1.68 -23.08 5.75
N ALA A 139 1.39 -22.06 4.95
CA ALA A 139 2.22 -20.87 4.87
C ALA A 139 2.30 -20.18 6.26
N PRO A 140 3.51 -19.82 6.72
CA PRO A 140 3.67 -19.11 7.98
C PRO A 140 2.93 -17.77 7.94
N PRO A 141 2.33 -17.33 9.05
CA PRO A 141 1.63 -16.06 9.09
C PRO A 141 2.60 -14.90 8.85
N ILE A 142 2.13 -13.89 8.13
CA ILE A 142 2.85 -12.62 7.95
C ILE A 142 2.21 -11.61 8.88
N ASN A 143 3.02 -11.00 9.75
CA ASN A 143 2.55 -9.95 10.64
C ASN A 143 2.46 -8.64 9.87
N VAL A 144 1.27 -8.04 9.87
CA VAL A 144 0.99 -6.79 9.17
C VAL A 144 0.35 -5.83 10.17
N ASP A 145 0.75 -4.57 10.12
CA ASP A 145 0.10 -3.51 10.89
C ASP A 145 -1.40 -3.45 10.55
N CYS A 146 -2.26 -3.41 11.57
CA CYS A 146 -3.72 -3.43 11.40
C CYS A 146 -4.22 -2.26 10.53
N GLN A 147 -3.54 -1.11 10.57
CA GLN A 147 -3.88 0.05 9.75
C GLN A 147 -3.57 -0.20 8.28
N ILE A 148 -2.41 -0.81 7.98
CA ILE A 148 -2.06 -1.23 6.62
C ILE A 148 -3.07 -2.25 6.12
N LEU A 149 -3.48 -3.21 6.97
CA LEU A 149 -4.45 -4.22 6.60
C LEU A 149 -5.85 -3.63 6.32
N ASP A 150 -6.32 -2.66 7.11
CA ASP A 150 -7.59 -1.96 6.86
C ASP A 150 -7.55 -1.18 5.53
N ILE A 151 -6.46 -0.42 5.30
CA ILE A 151 -6.24 0.32 4.06
C ILE A 151 -6.26 -0.62 2.85
N ILE A 152 -5.51 -1.71 2.92
CA ILE A 152 -5.47 -2.72 1.85
C ILE A 152 -6.84 -3.38 1.65
N GLY A 153 -7.58 -3.65 2.73
CA GLY A 153 -8.94 -4.19 2.68
C GLY A 153 -9.90 -3.30 1.89
N ARG A 154 -9.89 -1.99 2.19
CA ARG A 154 -10.71 -1.00 1.48
C ARG A 154 -10.28 -0.85 0.03
N LEU A 155 -8.98 -0.78 -0.25
CA LEU A 155 -8.46 -0.74 -1.62
C LEU A 155 -8.85 -2.00 -2.42
N ALA A 156 -8.86 -3.18 -1.78
CA ALA A 156 -9.24 -4.43 -2.41
C ALA A 156 -10.76 -4.59 -2.63
N GLY A 157 -11.58 -3.67 -2.11
CA GLY A 157 -13.04 -3.67 -2.21
C GLY A 157 -13.71 -4.72 -1.35
N LEU A 158 -13.14 -5.00 -0.17
CA LEU A 158 -13.71 -5.96 0.79
C LEU A 158 -14.75 -5.33 1.72
N TYR A 159 -14.72 -4.00 1.89
CA TYR A 159 -15.65 -3.21 2.70
C TYR A 159 -15.90 -1.85 2.04
#